data_AF-A0A7S0NQA3-F1
#
_entry.id   AF-A0A7S0NQA3-F1
#
_cell.length_a   1.000
_cell.length_b   1.000
_cell.length_c   1.000
_cell.angle_alpha   90.00
_cell.angle_beta   90.00
_cell.angle_gamma   90.00
#
_symmetry.space_group_name_H-M   'P 1'
#
loop_
_entity.id
_entity.type
_entity.pdbx_description
1 polymer ?
#
loop_
_entity_poly.entity_id
_entity_poly.type
_entity_poly.pdbx_seq_one_letter_code
_entity_poly.pdbx_strand_id
1 'polypeptide(L)'
;MPAEMRRLAPHFNHYYAPRRELQTKSAFCAAEDQLIALGIRRYGTSRLDLIRNHLLPSKSAAQLEQRYVEATRRRAAENPIKRAKREVVLSVLLPAEEMLLRQAVGRFGEHWARIREVYLPNRTAQQLRECWEFKLKPGALDAPPPLPA
;
A
#
# COMPACT_ATOMS: atom_id res chain seq x y z
N MET A 1 -26.20 -4.46 23.12
CA MET A 1 -26.52 -3.08 22.69
C MET A 1 -26.41 -2.17 23.91
N PRO A 2 -25.46 -1.22 23.91
CA PRO A 2 -25.34 -0.20 24.96
C PRO A 2 -26.68 0.52 25.20
N ALA A 3 -26.93 0.99 26.44
CA ALA A 3 -28.21 1.62 26.82
C ALA A 3 -28.54 2.85 25.95
N GLU A 4 -27.53 3.65 25.62
CA GLU A 4 -27.65 4.84 24.78
C GLU A 4 -28.16 4.53 23.36
N MET A 5 -27.68 3.46 22.73
CA MET A 5 -28.15 3.06 21.39
C MET A 5 -29.62 2.61 21.39
N ARG A 6 -30.12 2.12 22.53
CA ARG A 6 -31.50 1.65 22.67
C ARG A 6 -32.49 2.81 22.72
N ARG A 7 -32.11 3.93 23.36
CA ARG A 7 -32.89 5.16 23.42
C ARG A 7 -33.06 5.81 22.04
N LEU A 8 -32.00 5.79 21.24
CA LEU A 8 -31.98 6.43 19.92
C LEU A 8 -32.54 5.55 18.78
N ALA A 9 -32.75 4.25 19.04
CA ALA A 9 -33.19 3.27 18.05
C ALA A 9 -34.45 3.66 17.22
N PRO A 10 -35.49 4.31 17.78
CA PRO A 10 -36.67 4.72 17.01
C PRO A 10 -36.42 5.86 16.03
N HIS A 11 -35.34 6.62 16.22
CA HIS A 11 -35.00 7.78 15.40
C HIS A 11 -34.01 7.45 14.27
N PHE A 12 -33.39 6.28 14.33
CA PHE A 12 -32.61 5.79 13.20
C PHE A 12 -33.56 5.30 12.12
N ASN A 13 -33.43 5.89 10.94
CA ASN A 13 -34.06 5.36 9.75
C ASN A 13 -33.59 3.89 9.57
N HIS A 14 -34.54 2.94 9.63
CA HIS A 14 -34.27 1.51 9.61
C HIS A 14 -33.50 1.05 8.37
N TYR A 15 -33.54 1.81 7.26
CA TYR A 15 -32.74 1.55 6.07
C TYR A 15 -31.24 1.88 6.26
N TYR A 16 -30.91 2.74 7.21
CA TYR A 16 -29.54 3.15 7.56
C TYR A 16 -29.10 2.63 8.94
N ALA A 17 -29.97 1.91 9.65
CA ALA A 17 -29.57 1.22 10.86
C ALA A 17 -28.36 0.33 10.51
N PRO A 18 -27.28 0.35 11.32
CA PRO A 18 -26.16 -0.55 11.08
C PRO A 18 -26.73 -1.96 11.12
N ARG A 19 -26.89 -2.55 9.92
CA ARG A 19 -27.26 -3.95 9.75
C ARG A 19 -26.26 -4.66 10.66
N ARG A 20 -26.75 -5.34 11.70
CA ARG A 20 -25.90 -6.29 12.42
C ARG A 20 -25.28 -7.12 11.33
N GLU A 21 -23.98 -6.93 11.12
CA GLU A 21 -23.24 -7.70 10.14
C GLU A 21 -23.44 -9.13 10.59
N LEU A 22 -24.37 -9.82 9.94
CA LEU A 22 -24.38 -11.26 9.94
C LEU A 22 -22.93 -11.59 9.58
N GLN A 23 -22.29 -12.42 10.40
CA GLN A 23 -20.96 -12.97 10.12
C GLN A 23 -21.00 -13.89 8.88
N THR A 24 -21.77 -13.54 7.86
CA THR A 24 -21.65 -14.05 6.51
C THR A 24 -20.29 -13.57 6.03
N LYS A 25 -19.34 -14.51 5.95
CA LYS A 25 -18.11 -14.47 5.15
C LYS A 25 -18.13 -13.31 4.16
N SER A 26 -17.72 -12.12 4.61
CA SER A 26 -18.00 -10.88 3.90
C SER A 26 -17.13 -10.87 2.65
N ALA A 27 -17.74 -11.12 1.50
CA ALA A 27 -17.07 -11.06 0.22
C ALA A 27 -16.52 -9.66 0.00
N PHE A 28 -15.33 -9.56 -0.60
CA PHE A 28 -14.74 -8.27 -0.92
C PHE A 28 -15.61 -7.53 -1.94
N CYS A 29 -16.04 -6.32 -1.61
CA CYS A 29 -16.75 -5.46 -2.54
C CYS A 29 -15.77 -4.56 -3.32
N ALA A 30 -16.28 -3.91 -4.37
CA ALA A 30 -15.47 -3.02 -5.21
C ALA A 30 -14.83 -1.86 -4.42
N ALA A 31 -15.52 -1.33 -3.41
CA ALA A 31 -14.97 -0.27 -2.56
C ALA A 31 -13.82 -0.78 -1.70
N GLU A 32 -13.90 -2.00 -1.18
CA GLU A 32 -12.81 -2.62 -0.42
C GLU A 32 -11.59 -2.88 -1.30
N ASP A 33 -11.78 -3.31 -2.55
CA ASP A 33 -10.67 -3.44 -3.50
C ASP A 33 -9.97 -2.10 -3.79
N GLN A 34 -10.73 -0.99 -3.81
CA GLN A 34 -10.16 0.36 -3.93
C GLN A 34 -9.38 0.75 -2.67
N LEU A 35 -9.85 0.37 -1.48
CA LEU A 35 -9.11 0.57 -0.22
C LEU A 35 -7.81 -0.23 -0.20
N ILE A 36 -7.83 -1.48 -0.67
CA ILE A 36 -6.61 -2.28 -0.85
C ILE A 36 -5.65 -1.56 -1.83
N ALA A 37 -6.15 -1.12 -2.98
CA ALA A 37 -5.35 -0.41 -3.97
C ALA A 37 -4.74 0.89 -3.43
N LEU A 38 -5.52 1.67 -2.67
CA LEU A 38 -5.05 2.87 -1.97
C LEU A 38 -3.95 2.52 -0.95
N GLY A 39 -4.18 1.47 -0.16
CA GLY A 39 -3.22 0.96 0.81
C GLY A 39 -1.91 0.53 0.16
N ILE A 40 -1.96 -0.16 -0.97
CA ILE A 40 -0.78 -0.57 -1.75
C ILE A 40 0.01 0.65 -2.20
N ARG A 41 -0.66 1.68 -2.72
CA ARG A 41 0.02 2.92 -3.13
C ARG A 41 0.67 3.64 -1.96
N ARG A 42 0.05 3.60 -0.78
CA ARG A 42 0.51 4.34 0.40
C ARG A 42 1.62 3.63 1.18
N TYR A 43 1.50 2.31 1.35
CA TYR A 43 2.36 1.52 2.22
C TYR A 43 3.22 0.49 1.46
N GLY A 44 3.02 0.36 0.15
CA GLY A 44 3.68 -0.64 -0.68
C GLY A 44 2.98 -2.01 -0.66
N THR A 45 3.61 -3.00 -1.28
CA THR A 45 3.01 -4.33 -1.50
C THR A 45 3.25 -5.35 -0.38
N SER A 46 4.21 -5.12 0.52
CA SER A 46 4.46 -6.03 1.67
C SER A 46 3.65 -5.69 2.91
N ARG A 47 3.22 -4.44 3.07
CA ARG A 47 2.66 -3.94 4.34
C ARG A 47 1.14 -4.10 4.42
N LEU A 48 0.67 -5.32 4.14
CA LEU A 48 -0.75 -5.66 4.23
C LEU A 48 -1.29 -5.52 5.67
N ASP A 49 -0.42 -5.65 6.66
CA ASP A 49 -0.69 -5.38 8.08
C ASP A 49 -1.21 -3.95 8.29
N LEU A 50 -0.53 -2.94 7.72
CA LEU A 50 -0.92 -1.54 7.82
C LEU A 50 -2.20 -1.25 7.05
N ILE A 51 -2.39 -1.88 5.89
CA ILE A 51 -3.62 -1.76 5.10
C ILE A 51 -4.80 -2.29 5.91
N ARG A 52 -4.66 -3.46 6.53
CA ARG A 52 -5.71 -4.02 7.39
C ARG A 52 -6.02 -3.08 8.56
N ASN A 53 -5.01 -2.68 9.32
CA ASN A 53 -5.21 -1.93 10.56
C ASN A 53 -5.83 -0.55 10.31
N HIS A 54 -5.44 0.12 9.21
CA HIS A 54 -5.89 1.48 8.94
C HIS A 54 -7.09 1.60 7.99
N LEU A 55 -7.29 0.63 7.08
CA LEU A 55 -8.28 0.77 6.00
C LEU A 55 -9.34 -0.34 6.02
N LEU A 56 -9.02 -1.55 6.49
CA LEU A 56 -9.91 -2.71 6.46
C LEU A 56 -9.95 -3.46 7.79
N PRO A 57 -10.28 -2.79 8.92
CA PRO A 57 -10.27 -3.42 10.24
C PRO A 57 -11.33 -4.53 10.38
N SER A 58 -12.38 -4.49 9.55
CA SER A 58 -13.46 -5.49 9.50
C SER A 58 -13.06 -6.79 8.80
N LYS A 59 -11.92 -6.83 8.09
CA LYS A 59 -11.43 -8.03 7.39
C LYS A 59 -10.32 -8.70 8.18
N SER A 60 -10.24 -10.03 8.09
CA SER A 60 -9.10 -10.78 8.63
C SER A 60 -7.85 -10.64 7.75
N ALA A 61 -6.67 -10.81 8.34
CA ALA A 61 -5.40 -10.76 7.61
C ALA A 61 -5.35 -11.86 6.55
N ALA A 62 -5.78 -13.07 6.89
CA ALA A 62 -5.87 -14.19 5.95
C ALA A 62 -6.78 -13.88 4.76
N GLN A 63 -7.95 -13.26 4.99
CA GLN A 63 -8.85 -12.84 3.91
C GLN A 63 -8.20 -11.78 3.00
N LEU A 64 -7.51 -10.80 3.58
CA LEU A 64 -6.82 -9.75 2.83
C LEU A 64 -5.67 -10.32 1.99
N GLU A 65 -4.86 -11.20 2.56
CA GLU A 65 -3.78 -11.88 1.87
C GLU A 65 -4.30 -12.73 0.71
N GLN A 66 -5.33 -13.54 0.96
CA GLN A 66 -5.95 -14.36 -0.08
C GLN A 66 -6.49 -13.46 -1.22
N ARG A 67 -7.21 -12.39 -0.88
CA ARG A 67 -7.74 -11.45 -1.88
C ARG A 67 -6.64 -10.80 -2.70
N TYR A 68 -5.57 -10.35 -2.05
CA TYR A 68 -4.41 -9.75 -2.72
C TYR A 68 -3.73 -10.75 -3.68
N VAL A 69 -3.52 -11.99 -3.24
CA VAL A 69 -2.94 -13.05 -4.08
C VAL A 69 -3.84 -13.31 -5.28
N GLU A 70 -5.14 -13.52 -5.07
CA GLU A 70 -6.11 -13.78 -6.15
C GLU A 70 -6.16 -12.63 -7.16
N ALA A 71 -6.23 -11.39 -6.68
CA ALA A 71 -6.30 -10.20 -7.52
C ALA A 71 -5.02 -9.95 -8.32
N THR A 72 -3.86 -10.39 -7.83
CA THR A 72 -2.56 -10.17 -8.48
C THR A 72 -2.05 -11.35 -9.28
N ARG A 73 -2.81 -12.46 -9.36
CA ARG A 73 -2.50 -13.59 -10.25
C ARG A 73 -2.42 -13.15 -11.71
N ARG A 74 -1.55 -13.82 -12.50
CA ARG A 74 -1.34 -13.52 -13.93
C ARG A 74 -2.65 -13.53 -14.74
N ARG A 75 -3.51 -14.53 -14.48
CA ARG A 75 -4.79 -14.73 -15.17
C ARG A 75 -5.95 -13.90 -14.61
N ALA A 76 -5.75 -13.18 -13.50
CA ALA A 76 -6.81 -12.34 -12.95
C ALA A 76 -7.15 -11.21 -13.93
N ALA A 77 -8.44 -10.92 -14.07
CA ALA A 77 -8.91 -9.77 -14.83
C ALA A 77 -8.29 -8.47 -14.30
N GLU A 78 -8.28 -7.41 -15.12
CA GLU A 78 -7.81 -6.12 -14.66
C GLU A 78 -8.70 -5.61 -13.53
N ASN A 79 -8.05 -5.21 -12.45
CA ASN A 79 -8.68 -4.83 -11.19
C ASN A 79 -7.81 -3.76 -10.51
N PRO A 80 -8.37 -2.94 -9.59
CA PRO A 80 -7.65 -1.81 -9.02
C PRO A 80 -6.41 -2.23 -8.23
N ILE A 81 -6.43 -3.40 -7.57
CA ILE A 81 -5.30 -3.93 -6.79
C ILE A 81 -4.12 -4.27 -7.71
N LYS A 82 -4.38 -4.97 -8.82
CA LYS A 82 -3.37 -5.36 -9.81
C LYS A 82 -2.74 -4.13 -10.47
N ARG A 83 -3.57 -3.14 -10.82
CA ARG A 83 -3.11 -1.86 -11.34
C ARG A 83 -2.24 -1.13 -10.33
N ALA A 84 -2.70 -0.99 -9.07
CA ALA A 84 -1.92 -0.35 -8.01
C ALA A 84 -0.59 -1.04 -7.74
N LYS A 85 -0.54 -2.38 -7.77
CA LYS A 85 0.71 -3.13 -7.67
C LYS A 85 1.66 -2.80 -8.82
N ARG A 86 1.17 -2.75 -10.07
CA ARG A 86 2.00 -2.36 -11.21
C ARG A 86 2.48 -0.92 -11.08
N GLU A 87 1.59 0.00 -10.71
CA GLU A 87 1.94 1.41 -10.45
C GLU A 87 3.07 1.48 -9.43
N VAL A 88 2.94 0.85 -8.26
CA VAL A 88 3.98 0.89 -7.22
C VAL A 88 5.27 0.23 -7.70
N VAL A 89 5.21 -0.94 -8.35
CA VAL A 89 6.43 -1.64 -8.81
C VAL A 89 7.14 -0.86 -9.92
N LEU A 90 6.41 -0.12 -10.78
CA LEU A 90 6.99 0.63 -11.90
C LEU A 90 7.27 2.11 -11.57
N SER A 91 6.65 2.65 -10.52
CA SER A 91 6.74 4.07 -10.15
C SER A 91 8.06 4.41 -9.48
N VAL A 92 8.44 5.69 -9.61
CA VAL A 92 9.44 6.36 -8.76
C VAL A 92 9.12 6.09 -7.28
N LEU A 93 10.17 6.01 -6.44
CA LEU A 93 10.01 5.83 -5.00
C LEU A 93 9.07 6.89 -4.43
N LEU A 94 8.20 6.47 -3.52
CA LEU A 94 7.32 7.39 -2.80
C LEU A 94 8.14 8.26 -1.84
N PRO A 95 7.70 9.49 -1.48
CA PRO A 95 8.44 10.37 -0.57
C PRO A 95 8.81 9.71 0.78
N ALA A 96 7.93 8.86 1.32
CA ALA A 96 8.22 8.09 2.54
C ALA A 96 9.32 7.03 2.31
N GLU A 97 9.33 6.38 1.14
CA GLU A 97 10.39 5.44 0.75
C GLU A 97 11.70 6.18 0.49
N GLU A 98 11.68 7.40 -0.05
CA GLU A 98 12.86 8.25 -0.24
C GLU A 98 13.50 8.64 1.09
N MET A 99 12.69 8.98 2.10
CA MET A 99 13.18 9.23 3.45
C MET A 99 13.84 7.99 4.05
N LEU A 100 13.21 6.82 3.89
CA LEU A 100 13.79 5.54 4.32
C LEU A 100 15.08 5.23 3.57
N LEU A 101 15.13 5.51 2.25
CA LEU A 101 16.32 5.31 1.44
C LEU A 101 17.47 6.22 1.91
N ARG A 102 17.22 7.51 2.20
CA ARG A 102 18.22 8.42 2.77
C ARG A 102 18.77 7.92 4.09
N GLN A 103 17.89 7.49 5.00
CA GLN A 103 18.30 6.94 6.29
C GLN A 103 19.12 5.65 6.13
N ALA A 104 18.69 4.78 5.22
CA ALA A 104 19.35 3.51 4.96
C ALA A 104 20.73 3.68 4.33
N VAL A 105 20.88 4.61 3.37
CA VAL A 105 22.18 4.96 2.78
C VAL A 105 23.08 5.61 3.82
N GLY A 106 22.55 6.47 4.70
CA GLY A 106 23.33 7.03 5.80
C GLY A 106 23.87 5.96 6.77
N ARG A 107 23.16 4.84 6.93
CA ARG A 107 23.53 3.75 7.84
C ARG A 107 24.39 2.66 7.20
N PHE A 108 24.10 2.31 5.95
CA PHE A 108 24.70 1.16 5.26
C PHE A 108 25.54 1.57 4.06
N GLY A 109 25.63 2.84 3.69
CA GLY A 109 26.24 3.29 2.43
C GLY A 109 25.44 2.83 1.20
N GLU A 110 26.07 2.81 0.03
CA GLU A 110 25.46 2.42 -1.24
C GLU A 110 25.30 0.88 -1.42
N HIS A 111 25.04 0.16 -0.33
CA HIS A 111 24.84 -1.29 -0.34
C HIS A 111 23.38 -1.63 -0.65
N TRP A 112 22.99 -1.47 -1.93
CA TRP A 112 21.60 -1.53 -2.40
C TRP A 112 20.87 -2.85 -2.08
N ALA A 113 21.56 -3.99 -2.20
CA ALA A 113 20.97 -5.30 -1.88
C ALA A 113 20.54 -5.36 -0.41
N ARG A 114 21.41 -4.90 0.49
CA ARG A 114 21.14 -4.86 1.93
C ARG A 114 20.05 -3.85 2.28
N ILE A 115 20.05 -2.67 1.65
CA ILE A 115 19.02 -1.66 1.87
C ILE A 115 17.65 -2.17 1.42
N ARG A 116 17.59 -2.83 0.26
CA ARG A 116 16.37 -3.48 -0.23
C ARG A 116 15.84 -4.48 0.79
N GLU A 117 16.68 -5.37 1.29
CA GLU A 117 16.25 -6.42 2.23
C GLU A 117 15.72 -5.84 3.55
N VAL A 118 16.39 -4.80 4.08
CA VAL A 118 16.07 -4.27 5.41
C VAL A 118 14.95 -3.23 5.40
N TYR A 119 14.95 -2.33 4.41
CA TYR A 119 14.07 -1.15 4.41
C TYR A 119 13.02 -1.16 3.30
N LEU A 120 13.38 -1.62 2.10
CA LEU A 120 12.54 -1.47 0.91
C LEU A 120 12.40 -2.79 0.13
N PRO A 121 11.81 -3.84 0.73
CA PRO A 121 11.77 -5.20 0.13
C PRO A 121 10.94 -5.26 -1.15
N ASN A 122 10.04 -4.29 -1.35
CA ASN A 122 9.18 -4.18 -2.52
C ASN A 122 9.85 -3.50 -3.72
N ARG A 123 11.05 -2.95 -3.53
CA ARG A 123 11.79 -2.24 -4.58
C ARG A 123 12.96 -3.08 -5.08
N THR A 124 13.38 -2.85 -6.31
CA THR A 124 14.60 -3.48 -6.83
C THR A 124 15.82 -2.67 -6.42
N ALA A 125 16.97 -3.33 -6.22
CA ALA A 125 18.21 -2.64 -5.92
C ALA A 125 18.58 -1.60 -6.99
N GLN A 126 18.24 -1.89 -8.26
CA GLN A 126 18.40 -0.97 -9.38
C GLN A 126 17.57 0.31 -9.20
N GLN A 127 16.28 0.19 -8.84
CA GLN A 127 15.43 1.36 -8.58
C GLN A 127 15.95 2.22 -7.43
N LEU A 128 16.48 1.59 -6.37
CA LEU A 128 17.09 2.31 -5.25
C LEU A 128 18.32 3.09 -5.70
N ARG A 129 19.20 2.45 -6.48
CA ARG A 129 20.40 3.09 -7.02
C ARG A 129 20.05 4.25 -7.95
N GLU A 130 19.16 4.04 -8.91
CA GLU A 130 18.72 5.09 -9.85
C GLU A 130 18.10 6.26 -9.10
N CYS A 131 17.21 6.00 -8.14
CA CYS A 131 16.61 7.05 -7.33
C CYS A 131 17.65 7.81 -6.48
N TRP A 132 18.64 7.10 -5.94
CA TRP A 132 19.73 7.74 -5.22
C TRP A 132 20.54 8.67 -6.13
N GLU A 133 21.11 8.13 -7.20
CA GLU A 133 22.00 8.88 -8.11
C GLU A 133 21.32 10.09 -8.75
N PHE A 134 20.08 9.94 -9.22
CA PHE A 134 19.40 10.99 -9.99
C PHE A 134 18.59 11.98 -9.15
N LYS A 135 18.20 11.63 -7.91
CA LYS A 135 17.25 12.44 -7.12
C LYS A 135 17.72 12.77 -5.72
N LEU A 136 18.36 11.83 -5.01
CA LEU A 136 18.61 11.98 -3.58
C LEU A 136 20.08 12.26 -3.21
N LYS A 137 21.02 11.93 -4.09
CA LYS A 137 22.45 12.10 -3.88
C LYS A 137 22.76 13.60 -3.69
N PRO A 138 23.46 13.97 -2.61
CA PRO A 138 23.86 15.36 -2.40
C PRO A 138 24.76 15.81 -3.56
N GLY A 139 24.31 16.81 -4.32
CA GLY A 139 24.94 17.28 -5.57
C GLY A 139 24.09 17.08 -6.84
N ALA A 140 23.03 16.26 -6.80
CA ALA A 140 22.17 16.02 -7.97
C ALA A 140 21.30 17.23 -8.38
N LEU A 141 21.03 18.18 -7.48
CA LEU A 141 20.29 19.40 -7.80
C LEU A 141 21.09 20.43 -8.63
N ASP A 142 22.41 20.26 -8.76
CA ASP A 142 23.30 21.10 -9.58
C ASP A 142 23.68 20.47 -10.92
N ALA A 143 23.26 19.23 -11.19
CA ALA A 143 23.58 18.54 -12.43
C ALA A 143 22.50 18.82 -13.51
N PRO A 144 22.84 19.45 -14.65
CA PRO A 144 21.87 19.67 -15.72
C PRO A 144 21.38 18.32 -16.27
N PRO A 145 20.09 18.22 -16.66
CA PRO A 145 19.51 16.99 -17.17
C PRO A 145 20.30 16.48 -18.38
N PRO A 146 20.49 15.15 -18.52
CA PRO A 146 21.20 14.59 -19.65
C PRO A 146 20.47 14.97 -20.94
N LEU A 147 21.20 15.61 -21.86
CA LEU A 147 20.67 15.94 -23.18
C LEU A 147 20.30 14.65 -23.94
N PRO A 148 19.17 14.64 -24.66
CA PRO A 148 18.79 13.49 -25.47
C PRO A 148 19.83 13.24 -26.57
N ALA A 149 20.09 11.96 -26.84
CA ALA A 149 20.97 11.48 -27.91
C ALA A 149 20.39 11.71 -29.30
#